data_AF-A0A9E4FWI2-F1
#
_entry.id   AF-A0A9E4FWI2-F1
#
_cell.length_a   1.000
_cell.length_b   1.000
_cell.length_c   1.000
_cell.angle_alpha   90.00
_cell.angle_beta   90.00
_cell.angle_gamma   90.00
#
_symmetry.space_group_name_H-M   'P 1'
#
loop_
_entity.id
_entity.type
_entity.pdbx_description
1 polymer ?
#
loop_
_entity_poly.entity_id
_entity_poly.type
_entity_poly.pdbx_seq_one_letter_code
_entity_poly.pdbx_strand_id
1 'polypeptide(L)'
;MTPESAISRARREFHADLLRNVIRVTPDGRPNYADKDSALSTAIAGDILQQLGTGTEGTISGQAAGAEFERACERFLNGVFPLLAHLRPGPWIIDRTGPVSRQAAQGIAKFEQYEHLVALKEATEGGGPLAAAIGADYLIKPDVMVYRQPLDDTEINTLKRLVDGETTTHSGLRKANQPHAMLHASVSCKWTIRSDRSQNARAEALNLMRNRKGRVPHAVLITAEPLPSRIASIALGTGDLDCVYHFALYELREAVHTHGNEDSVEMLTTMVDGKRLKDISDLPLDLAV
;
A
#
# COMPACT_ATOMS: atom_id res chain seq x y z
N MET A 1 -26.53 -22.41 0.94
CA MET A 1 -25.17 -21.87 1.05
C MET A 1 -25.15 -20.52 0.36
N THR A 2 -24.84 -19.46 1.08
CA THR A 2 -24.64 -18.12 0.50
C THR A 2 -23.37 -18.17 -0.37
N PRO A 3 -23.40 -17.65 -1.60
CA PRO A 3 -22.21 -17.64 -2.45
C PRO A 3 -21.08 -16.81 -1.82
N GLU A 4 -19.83 -17.26 -2.00
CA GLU A 4 -18.63 -16.55 -1.56
C GLU A 4 -18.62 -15.12 -2.13
N SER A 5 -18.33 -14.11 -1.30
CA SER A 5 -18.25 -12.73 -1.76
C SER A 5 -17.04 -12.53 -2.68
N ALA A 6 -17.11 -11.56 -3.61
CA ALA A 6 -15.98 -11.27 -4.51
C ALA A 6 -14.70 -10.89 -3.75
N ILE A 7 -14.82 -10.16 -2.64
CA ILE A 7 -13.69 -9.77 -1.78
C ILE A 7 -13.12 -11.00 -1.08
N SER A 8 -13.97 -11.88 -0.53
CA SER A 8 -13.53 -13.13 0.11
C SER A 8 -12.77 -14.03 -0.87
N ARG A 9 -13.28 -14.17 -2.10
CA ARG A 9 -12.61 -14.92 -3.17
C ARG A 9 -11.25 -14.31 -3.52
N ALA A 10 -11.18 -12.99 -3.68
CA ALA A 10 -9.93 -12.32 -4.02
C ALA A 10 -8.88 -12.40 -2.90
N ARG A 11 -9.30 -12.35 -1.63
CA ARG A 11 -8.42 -12.59 -0.47
C ARG A 11 -7.83 -14.00 -0.51
N ARG A 12 -8.67 -15.01 -0.78
CA ARG A 12 -8.22 -16.41 -0.93
C ARG A 12 -7.26 -16.60 -2.11
N GLU A 13 -7.55 -15.97 -3.25
CA GLU A 13 -6.67 -15.98 -4.41
C GLU A 13 -5.33 -15.29 -4.15
N PHE A 14 -5.34 -14.18 -3.41
CA PHE A 14 -4.14 -13.49 -2.93
C PHE A 14 -3.30 -14.40 -2.03
N HIS A 15 -3.91 -15.09 -1.06
CA HIS A 15 -3.19 -16.07 -0.23
C HIS A 15 -2.61 -17.23 -1.03
N ALA A 16 -3.36 -17.78 -1.98
CA ALA A 16 -2.87 -18.84 -2.87
C ALA A 16 -1.67 -18.37 -3.73
N ASP A 17 -1.70 -17.12 -4.18
CA ASP A 17 -0.59 -16.48 -4.89
C ASP A 17 0.65 -16.34 -3.99
N LEU A 18 0.47 -15.90 -2.74
CA LEU A 18 1.55 -15.81 -1.76
C LEU A 18 2.16 -17.18 -1.44
N LEU A 19 1.34 -18.21 -1.18
CA LEU A 19 1.81 -19.58 -0.88
C LEU A 19 2.67 -20.15 -2.03
N ARG A 20 2.32 -19.81 -3.28
CA ARG A 20 3.05 -20.24 -4.47
C ARG A 20 4.32 -19.43 -4.70
N ASN A 21 4.25 -18.11 -4.62
CA ASN A 21 5.27 -17.22 -5.18
C ASN A 21 6.15 -16.52 -4.14
N VAL A 22 5.66 -16.33 -2.90
CA VAL A 22 6.35 -15.52 -1.88
C VAL A 22 6.74 -16.34 -0.66
N ILE A 23 5.80 -17.10 -0.09
CA ILE A 23 6.02 -17.87 1.11
C ILE A 23 6.94 -19.05 0.79
N ARG A 24 8.05 -19.10 1.52
CA ARG A 24 9.00 -20.21 1.48
C ARG A 24 9.18 -20.78 2.86
N VAL A 25 9.22 -22.10 2.95
CA VAL A 25 9.38 -22.84 4.21
C VAL A 25 10.77 -23.46 4.24
N THR A 26 11.54 -23.15 5.26
CA THR A 26 12.86 -23.74 5.48
C THR A 26 12.72 -25.21 5.96
N PRO A 27 13.78 -26.04 5.87
CA PRO A 27 13.69 -27.46 6.26
C PRO A 27 13.26 -27.71 7.70
N ASP A 28 13.46 -26.74 8.60
CA ASP A 28 13.00 -26.74 9.99
C ASP A 28 11.52 -26.28 10.15
N GLY A 29 10.78 -26.15 9.05
CA GLY A 29 9.35 -25.83 9.05
C GLY A 29 9.02 -24.34 9.23
N ARG A 30 10.02 -23.46 9.26
CA ARG A 30 9.82 -22.02 9.49
C ARG A 30 9.50 -21.27 8.20
N PRO A 31 8.43 -20.45 8.16
CA PRO A 31 8.15 -19.58 7.01
C PRO A 31 9.11 -18.38 6.93
N ASN A 32 9.36 -17.90 5.72
CA ASN A 32 10.28 -16.79 5.43
C ASN A 32 9.81 -15.39 5.86
N TYR A 33 8.63 -15.25 6.47
CA TYR A 33 8.19 -14.02 7.16
C TYR A 33 8.35 -14.10 8.69
N ALA A 34 8.84 -15.23 9.22
CA ALA A 34 9.22 -15.34 10.62
C ALA A 34 10.61 -14.75 10.89
N ASP A 35 10.79 -14.20 12.08
CA ASP A 35 12.12 -13.94 12.62
C ASP A 35 12.68 -15.18 13.31
N LYS A 36 13.77 -15.71 12.75
CA LYS A 36 14.48 -16.89 13.27
C LYS A 36 15.01 -16.68 14.69
N ASP A 37 15.30 -15.44 15.07
CA ASP A 37 15.89 -15.11 16.37
C ASP A 37 14.78 -14.84 17.43
N SER A 38 13.51 -14.98 17.06
CA SER A 38 12.35 -14.85 17.94
C SER A 38 11.48 -16.10 17.91
N ALA A 39 11.47 -16.85 19.02
CA ALA A 39 10.63 -18.03 19.19
C ALA A 39 9.14 -17.70 19.01
N LEU A 40 8.69 -16.57 19.56
CA LEU A 40 7.31 -16.10 19.41
C LEU A 40 6.96 -15.78 17.96
N SER A 41 7.85 -15.09 17.24
CA SER A 41 7.65 -14.78 15.81
C SER A 41 7.52 -16.06 14.98
N THR A 42 8.38 -17.04 15.24
CA THR A 42 8.36 -18.32 14.55
C THR A 42 7.07 -19.11 14.85
N ALA A 43 6.61 -19.12 16.09
CA ALA A 43 5.37 -19.80 16.48
C ALA A 43 4.14 -19.17 15.79
N ILE A 44 3.97 -17.84 15.91
CA ILE A 44 2.85 -17.13 15.28
C ILE A 44 2.86 -17.30 13.76
N ALA A 45 4.03 -17.13 13.13
CA ALA A 45 4.13 -17.24 11.69
C ALA A 45 3.82 -18.67 11.20
N GLY A 46 4.28 -19.68 11.93
CA GLY A 46 3.98 -21.09 11.66
C GLY A 46 2.49 -21.41 11.75
N ASP A 47 1.81 -20.90 12.77
CA ASP A 47 0.36 -21.08 12.93
C ASP A 47 -0.44 -20.37 11.82
N ILE A 48 -0.08 -19.13 11.48
CA ILE A 48 -0.66 -18.45 10.30
C ILE A 48 -0.48 -19.31 9.04
N LEU A 49 0.70 -19.87 8.82
CA LEU A 49 0.93 -20.74 7.67
C LEU A 49 0.01 -21.96 7.72
N GLN A 50 -0.10 -22.63 8.86
CA GLN A 50 -0.96 -23.80 9.03
C GLN A 50 -2.44 -23.50 8.72
N GLN A 51 -2.91 -22.31 9.10
CA GLN A 51 -4.27 -21.86 8.80
C GLN A 51 -4.48 -21.55 7.31
N LEU A 52 -3.46 -20.99 6.63
CA LEU A 52 -3.53 -20.65 5.20
C LEU A 52 -3.34 -21.85 4.27
N GLY A 53 -2.50 -22.83 4.66
CA GLY A 53 -2.19 -24.03 3.88
C GLY A 53 -0.69 -24.33 3.79
N THR A 54 -0.30 -25.20 2.85
CA THR A 54 1.10 -25.61 2.70
C THR A 54 1.90 -24.59 1.90
N GLY A 55 2.98 -24.05 2.49
CA GLY A 55 3.95 -23.23 1.79
C GLY A 55 4.85 -24.04 0.85
N THR A 56 5.62 -23.34 0.02
CA THR A 56 6.59 -23.97 -0.90
C THR A 56 7.92 -24.18 -0.19
N GLU A 57 8.48 -25.39 -0.23
CA GLU A 57 9.81 -25.67 0.32
C GLU A 57 10.90 -24.84 -0.39
N GLY A 58 11.86 -24.33 0.38
CA GLY A 58 13.06 -23.70 -0.17
C GLY A 58 13.34 -22.32 0.43
N THR A 59 14.05 -21.49 -0.33
CA THR A 59 14.44 -20.14 0.08
C THR A 59 14.18 -19.13 -1.03
N ILE A 60 14.02 -17.88 -0.64
CA ILE A 60 13.92 -16.72 -1.53
C ILE A 60 14.68 -15.57 -0.85
N SER A 61 15.38 -14.74 -1.63
CA SER A 61 16.06 -13.57 -1.06
C SER A 61 15.03 -12.57 -0.56
N GLY A 62 15.40 -11.77 0.45
CA GLY A 62 14.49 -10.74 0.99
C GLY A 62 14.06 -9.73 -0.07
N GLN A 63 14.94 -9.37 -1.01
CA GLN A 63 14.60 -8.49 -2.13
C GLN A 63 13.59 -9.14 -3.08
N ALA A 64 13.78 -10.42 -3.43
CA ALA A 64 12.85 -11.13 -4.30
C ALA A 64 11.49 -11.35 -3.63
N ALA A 65 11.47 -11.69 -2.33
CA ALA A 65 10.23 -11.82 -1.56
C ALA A 65 9.47 -10.48 -1.50
N GLY A 66 10.17 -9.37 -1.25
CA GLY A 66 9.58 -8.03 -1.29
C GLY A 66 8.95 -7.73 -2.66
N ALA A 67 9.69 -7.92 -3.74
CA ALA A 67 9.20 -7.65 -5.09
C ALA A 67 8.03 -8.55 -5.52
N GLU A 68 8.01 -9.83 -5.11
CA GLU A 68 6.84 -10.70 -5.36
C GLU A 68 5.65 -10.35 -4.48
N PHE A 69 5.87 -9.90 -3.24
CA PHE A 69 4.82 -9.42 -2.36
C PHE A 69 4.14 -8.16 -2.90
N GLU A 70 4.91 -7.19 -3.42
CA GLU A 70 4.37 -6.01 -4.10
C GLU A 70 3.49 -6.40 -5.29
N ARG A 71 3.96 -7.35 -6.12
CA ARG A 71 3.19 -7.85 -7.27
C ARG A 71 1.89 -8.56 -6.85
N ALA A 72 1.93 -9.31 -5.75
CA ALA A 72 0.73 -9.95 -5.21
C ALA A 72 -0.28 -8.90 -4.72
N CYS A 73 0.18 -7.84 -4.05
CA CYS A 73 -0.67 -6.74 -3.60
C CYS A 73 -1.28 -5.96 -4.78
N GLU A 74 -0.49 -5.67 -5.81
CA GLU A 74 -0.96 -5.06 -7.06
C GLU A 74 -2.03 -5.92 -7.75
N ARG A 75 -1.80 -7.24 -7.87
CA ARG A 75 -2.78 -8.18 -8.45
C ARG A 75 -4.07 -8.23 -7.65
N PHE A 76 -3.97 -8.28 -6.32
CA PHE A 76 -5.14 -8.25 -5.44
C PHE A 76 -5.97 -6.99 -5.65
N LEU A 77 -5.35 -5.81 -5.65
CA LEU A 77 -6.06 -4.54 -5.85
C LEU A 77 -6.67 -4.46 -7.25
N ASN A 78 -5.95 -4.87 -8.30
CA ASN A 78 -6.48 -4.93 -9.66
C ASN A 78 -7.66 -5.91 -9.81
N GLY A 79 -7.67 -7.01 -9.03
CA GLY A 79 -8.76 -7.98 -9.04
C GLY A 79 -10.04 -7.51 -8.34
N VAL A 80 -9.95 -6.55 -7.40
CA VAL A 80 -11.08 -6.16 -6.55
C VAL A 80 -11.55 -4.74 -6.79
N PHE A 81 -10.65 -3.76 -6.83
CA PHE A 81 -11.03 -2.34 -6.84
C PHE A 81 -11.90 -1.94 -8.04
N PRO A 82 -11.68 -2.46 -9.28
CA PRO A 82 -12.56 -2.18 -10.41
C PRO A 82 -14.02 -2.63 -10.20
N LEU A 83 -14.27 -3.63 -9.36
CA LEU A 83 -15.63 -4.08 -9.03
C LEU A 83 -16.42 -3.02 -8.23
N LEU A 84 -15.71 -2.07 -7.62
CA LEU A 84 -16.28 -0.99 -6.82
C LEU A 84 -16.60 0.26 -7.66
N ALA A 85 -16.57 0.18 -8.99
CA ALA A 85 -16.82 1.33 -9.88
C ALA A 85 -18.18 2.02 -9.64
N HIS A 86 -19.19 1.30 -9.13
CA HIS A 86 -20.49 1.87 -8.78
C HIS A 86 -20.47 2.67 -7.46
N LEU A 87 -19.55 2.36 -6.54
CA LEU A 87 -19.34 3.13 -5.30
C LEU A 87 -18.36 4.28 -5.52
N ARG A 88 -17.34 4.06 -6.36
CA ARG A 88 -16.28 5.01 -6.66
C ARG A 88 -15.98 5.05 -8.16
N PRO A 89 -16.77 5.77 -8.97
CA PRO A 89 -16.60 5.78 -10.42
C PRO A 89 -15.36 6.55 -10.87
N GLY A 90 -14.75 6.08 -11.95
CA GLY A 90 -13.66 6.77 -12.63
C GLY A 90 -12.72 5.83 -13.39
N PRO A 91 -11.88 6.38 -14.28
CA PRO A 91 -10.82 5.65 -14.95
C PRO A 91 -9.64 5.43 -13.99
N TRP A 92 -9.81 4.44 -13.11
CA TRP A 92 -8.81 4.05 -12.13
C TRP A 92 -7.72 3.18 -12.77
N ILE A 93 -6.48 3.44 -12.40
CA ILE A 93 -5.32 2.64 -12.77
C ILE A 93 -4.57 2.27 -11.49
N ILE A 94 -4.16 1.00 -11.42
CA ILE A 94 -3.37 0.46 -10.31
C ILE A 94 -2.10 -0.10 -10.93
N ASP A 95 -0.97 0.46 -10.53
CA ASP A 95 0.33 0.15 -11.13
C ASP A 95 1.42 0.16 -10.05
N ARG A 96 2.37 -0.75 -10.19
CA ARG A 96 3.55 -0.87 -9.33
C ARG A 96 4.73 -0.08 -9.90
N THR A 97 5.52 0.54 -9.03
CA THR A 97 6.77 1.19 -9.49
C THR A 97 7.83 0.14 -9.84
N GLY A 98 7.83 -0.34 -11.08
CA GLY A 98 8.82 -1.31 -11.56
C GLY A 98 10.21 -0.70 -11.84
N PRO A 99 11.31 -1.48 -11.77
CA PRO A 99 12.68 -0.97 -11.97
C PRO A 99 13.06 -0.55 -13.41
N VAL A 100 12.15 -0.62 -14.40
CA VAL A 100 12.53 -0.62 -15.84
C VAL A 100 11.81 0.43 -16.70
N SER A 101 10.95 1.32 -16.18
CA SER A 101 10.32 2.35 -17.02
C SER A 101 10.88 3.75 -16.76
N ARG A 102 11.01 4.58 -17.81
CA ARG A 102 11.27 6.03 -17.66
C ARG A 102 10.23 6.71 -16.75
N GLN A 103 9.03 6.14 -16.65
CA GLN A 103 7.96 6.61 -15.77
C GLN A 103 8.26 6.33 -14.28
N ALA A 104 9.02 5.29 -13.95
CA ALA A 104 9.51 5.04 -12.59
C ALA A 104 10.60 6.04 -12.14
N ALA A 105 11.23 6.76 -13.08
CA ALA A 105 12.21 7.79 -12.76
C ALA A 105 11.56 9.09 -12.21
N GLN A 106 10.30 9.37 -12.59
CA GLN A 106 9.55 10.54 -12.13
C GLN A 106 8.80 10.30 -10.80
N GLY A 107 8.68 9.05 -10.34
CA GLY A 107 8.02 8.73 -9.06
C GLY A 107 6.61 9.35 -8.99
N ILE A 108 6.33 10.06 -7.90
CA ILE A 108 5.06 10.78 -7.72
C ILE A 108 4.95 12.08 -8.55
N ALA A 109 6.07 12.63 -9.05
CA ALA A 109 6.07 13.91 -9.77
C ALA A 109 5.35 13.86 -11.13
N LYS A 110 4.95 12.67 -11.60
CA LYS A 110 4.10 12.49 -12.78
C LYS A 110 2.61 12.80 -12.52
N PHE A 111 2.22 12.96 -11.25
CA PHE A 111 0.84 13.24 -10.86
C PHE A 111 0.62 14.73 -10.62
N GLU A 112 -0.59 15.21 -10.90
CA GLU A 112 -0.98 16.62 -10.81
C GLU A 112 -0.61 17.24 -9.46
N GLN A 113 -0.85 16.53 -8.35
CA GLN A 113 -0.60 17.07 -7.01
C GLN A 113 0.89 17.34 -6.73
N TYR A 114 1.78 16.74 -7.51
CA TYR A 114 3.23 16.71 -7.26
C TYR A 114 4.04 17.14 -8.48
N GLU A 115 3.42 17.62 -9.56
CA GLU A 115 4.11 17.99 -10.81
C GLU A 115 5.21 19.05 -10.59
N HIS A 116 5.00 19.95 -9.63
CA HIS A 116 5.95 20.99 -9.25
C HIS A 116 7.28 20.45 -8.67
N LEU A 117 7.33 19.18 -8.26
CA LEU A 117 8.57 18.55 -7.81
C LEU A 117 9.58 18.38 -8.95
N VAL A 118 9.13 18.37 -10.22
CA VAL A 118 10.03 18.41 -11.38
C VAL A 118 10.82 19.71 -11.39
N ALA A 119 10.15 20.85 -11.27
CA ALA A 119 10.79 22.15 -11.22
C ALA A 119 11.71 22.31 -10.00
N LEU A 120 11.32 21.73 -8.85
CA LEU A 120 12.15 21.71 -7.64
C LEU A 120 13.46 20.94 -7.86
N LYS A 121 13.36 19.79 -8.55
CA LYS A 121 14.52 18.99 -8.92
C LYS A 121 15.44 19.76 -9.84
N GLU A 122 14.91 20.31 -10.93
CA GLU A 122 15.69 21.11 -11.90
C GLU A 122 16.36 22.32 -11.22
N ALA A 123 15.68 23.00 -10.31
CA ALA A 123 16.25 24.15 -9.58
C ALA A 123 17.35 23.77 -8.57
N THR A 124 17.41 22.50 -8.16
CA THR A 124 18.43 21.98 -7.22
C THR A 124 19.49 21.13 -7.91
N GLU A 125 19.42 20.93 -9.23
CA GLU A 125 20.43 20.23 -10.01
C GLU A 125 21.78 20.98 -9.94
N GLY A 126 22.85 20.24 -9.62
CA GLY A 126 24.20 20.81 -9.44
C GLY A 126 24.54 21.19 -7.99
N GLY A 127 23.58 21.13 -7.06
CA GLY A 127 23.82 21.30 -5.61
C GLY A 127 23.81 22.75 -5.11
N GLY A 128 24.44 22.99 -3.97
CA GLY A 128 24.52 24.32 -3.34
C GLY A 128 23.51 24.57 -2.21
N PRO A 129 23.41 25.82 -1.70
CA PRO A 129 22.59 26.13 -0.52
C PRO A 129 21.11 25.77 -0.67
N LEU A 130 20.56 25.92 -1.88
CA LEU A 130 19.16 25.61 -2.18
C LEU A 130 18.90 24.10 -2.09
N ALA A 131 19.78 23.27 -2.64
CA ALA A 131 19.70 21.81 -2.53
C ALA A 131 19.87 21.35 -1.07
N ALA A 132 20.75 21.99 -0.30
CA ALA A 132 20.94 21.67 1.12
C ALA A 132 19.72 22.03 1.98
N ALA A 133 19.01 23.12 1.65
CA ALA A 133 17.80 23.55 2.38
C ALA A 133 16.56 22.70 2.03
N ILE A 134 16.45 22.24 0.79
CA ILE A 134 15.29 21.47 0.31
C ILE A 134 15.45 19.96 0.55
N GLY A 135 16.68 19.45 0.51
CA GLY A 135 16.98 18.02 0.59
C GLY A 135 16.62 17.26 -0.69
N ALA A 136 16.79 15.93 -0.68
CA ALA A 136 16.44 15.05 -1.81
C ALA A 136 15.25 14.11 -1.50
N ASP A 137 14.70 14.19 -0.29
CA ASP A 137 13.74 13.21 0.25
C ASP A 137 12.33 13.31 -0.36
N TYR A 138 12.08 14.30 -1.22
CA TYR A 138 10.81 14.47 -1.93
C TYR A 138 10.63 13.48 -3.09
N LEU A 139 11.68 12.76 -3.50
CA LEU A 139 11.62 11.75 -4.59
C LEU A 139 11.02 10.43 -4.10
N ILE A 140 9.75 10.47 -3.71
CA ILE A 140 9.00 9.31 -3.23
C ILE A 140 8.65 8.39 -4.39
N LYS A 141 8.85 7.09 -4.17
CA LYS A 141 8.45 6.03 -5.10
C LYS A 141 7.63 5.00 -4.34
N PRO A 142 6.29 5.16 -4.33
CA PRO A 142 5.41 4.19 -3.71
C PRO A 142 5.58 2.82 -4.36
N ASP A 143 5.43 1.76 -3.56
CA ASP A 143 5.54 0.40 -4.05
C ASP A 143 4.39 0.11 -5.03
N VAL A 144 3.14 0.34 -4.62
CA VAL A 144 1.94 0.30 -5.48
C VAL A 144 1.21 1.65 -5.43
N MET A 145 0.75 2.12 -6.60
CA MET A 145 0.00 3.36 -6.74
C MET A 145 -1.40 3.08 -7.28
N VAL A 146 -2.40 3.77 -6.73
CA VAL A 146 -3.74 3.86 -7.32
C VAL A 146 -3.95 5.29 -7.76
N TYR A 147 -4.35 5.52 -9.00
CA TYR A 147 -4.52 6.87 -9.53
C TYR A 147 -5.65 6.95 -10.55
N ARG A 148 -6.12 8.17 -10.78
CA ARG A 148 -7.26 8.47 -11.66
C ARG A 148 -6.84 9.35 -12.81
N GLN A 149 -7.27 9.01 -14.02
CA GLN A 149 -7.11 9.92 -15.17
C GLN A 149 -8.11 11.09 -15.11
N PRO A 150 -7.74 12.28 -15.60
CA PRO A 150 -8.68 13.36 -15.80
C PRO A 150 -9.69 12.99 -16.92
N LEU A 151 -10.86 13.62 -16.89
CA LEU A 151 -11.96 13.34 -17.81
C LEU A 151 -12.03 14.38 -18.92
N ASP A 152 -12.40 13.94 -20.12
CA ASP A 152 -12.76 14.84 -21.21
C ASP A 152 -14.11 15.53 -20.91
N ASP A 153 -14.30 16.78 -21.36
CA ASP A 153 -15.53 17.52 -21.11
C ASP A 153 -16.78 16.83 -21.69
N THR A 154 -16.61 16.02 -22.75
CA THR A 154 -17.68 15.18 -23.30
C THR A 154 -18.18 14.15 -22.31
N GLU A 155 -17.27 13.53 -21.54
CA GLU A 155 -17.61 12.58 -20.49
C GLU A 155 -18.28 13.29 -19.31
N ILE A 156 -17.72 14.41 -18.85
CA ILE A 156 -18.29 15.22 -17.77
C ILE A 156 -19.71 15.69 -18.12
N ASN A 157 -19.93 16.05 -19.38
CA ASN A 157 -21.20 16.57 -19.87
C ASN A 157 -22.20 15.49 -20.33
N THR A 158 -21.92 14.19 -20.11
CA THR A 158 -22.74 13.06 -20.61
C THR A 158 -24.20 13.14 -20.19
N LEU A 159 -24.46 13.40 -18.90
CA LEU A 159 -25.84 13.44 -18.37
C LEU A 159 -26.47 14.83 -18.46
N LYS A 160 -25.65 15.89 -18.34
CA LYS A 160 -26.05 17.29 -18.38
C LYS A 160 -24.84 18.12 -18.75
N ARG A 161 -25.03 19.24 -19.46
CA ARG A 161 -23.96 20.23 -19.64
C ARG A 161 -23.62 20.88 -18.30
N LEU A 162 -22.53 20.44 -17.68
CA LEU A 162 -22.00 20.89 -16.39
C LEU A 162 -20.86 21.89 -16.56
N VAL A 163 -20.03 21.73 -17.59
CA VAL A 163 -18.83 22.55 -17.83
C VAL A 163 -18.75 23.08 -19.25
N ASP A 164 -18.05 24.20 -19.39
CA ASP A 164 -17.72 24.88 -20.64
C ASP A 164 -16.32 25.51 -20.57
N GLY A 165 -15.95 26.31 -21.57
CA GLY A 165 -14.65 26.99 -21.63
C GLY A 165 -14.54 28.23 -20.73
N GLU A 166 -15.60 28.64 -20.05
CA GLU A 166 -15.64 29.90 -19.29
C GLU A 166 -15.50 29.65 -17.78
N THR A 167 -16.06 28.54 -17.27
CA THR A 167 -16.09 28.21 -15.85
C THR A 167 -15.29 26.93 -15.54
N THR A 168 -14.90 26.73 -14.28
CA THR A 168 -14.17 25.53 -13.80
C THR A 168 -12.82 25.27 -14.52
N THR A 169 -12.17 26.32 -15.02
CA THR A 169 -10.94 26.29 -15.83
C THR A 169 -9.65 25.94 -15.06
N HIS A 170 -9.77 25.70 -13.74
CA HIS A 170 -8.67 25.25 -12.88
C HIS A 170 -8.96 23.92 -12.17
N SER A 171 -10.08 23.25 -12.50
CA SER A 171 -10.39 21.94 -11.91
C SER A 171 -9.44 20.87 -12.45
N GLY A 172 -8.71 20.19 -11.57
CA GLY A 172 -7.81 19.07 -11.94
C GLY A 172 -8.54 17.84 -12.50
N LEU A 173 -9.86 17.71 -12.29
CA LEU A 173 -10.63 16.63 -12.89
C LEU A 173 -10.78 16.79 -14.42
N ARG A 174 -10.71 18.02 -14.94
CA ARG A 174 -10.90 18.31 -16.37
C ARG A 174 -9.59 18.18 -17.11
N LYS A 175 -9.56 17.29 -18.10
CA LYS A 175 -8.41 17.07 -18.97
C LYS A 175 -8.08 18.30 -19.82
N ALA A 176 -9.07 19.16 -20.08
CA ALA A 176 -8.87 20.45 -20.74
C ALA A 176 -7.96 21.40 -19.94
N ASN A 177 -7.90 21.26 -18.61
CA ASN A 177 -7.11 22.14 -17.75
C ASN A 177 -5.71 21.59 -17.49
N GLN A 178 -5.56 20.26 -17.38
CA GLN A 178 -4.29 19.62 -17.07
C GLN A 178 -4.27 18.15 -17.55
N PRO A 179 -3.13 17.63 -18.06
CA PRO A 179 -3.06 16.30 -18.66
C PRO A 179 -2.64 15.17 -17.70
N HIS A 180 -2.21 15.50 -16.48
CA HIS A 180 -1.65 14.55 -15.52
C HIS A 180 -2.74 13.77 -14.78
N ALA A 181 -2.43 12.52 -14.42
CA ALA A 181 -3.28 11.75 -13.52
C ALA A 181 -3.22 12.32 -12.10
N MET A 182 -4.24 12.02 -11.29
CA MET A 182 -4.28 12.37 -9.88
C MET A 182 -3.97 11.12 -9.04
N LEU A 183 -2.95 11.19 -8.18
CA LEU A 183 -2.61 10.12 -7.25
C LEU A 183 -3.72 9.96 -6.21
N HIS A 184 -4.31 8.78 -6.12
CA HIS A 184 -5.39 8.49 -5.17
C HIS A 184 -4.90 7.71 -3.96
N ALA A 185 -3.95 6.80 -4.15
CA ALA A 185 -3.32 6.09 -3.06
C ALA A 185 -1.86 5.77 -3.33
N SER A 186 -1.05 5.87 -2.29
CA SER A 186 0.30 5.32 -2.15
C SER A 186 0.22 4.14 -1.18
N VAL A 187 0.52 2.94 -1.68
CA VAL A 187 0.45 1.69 -0.92
C VAL A 187 1.87 1.15 -0.76
N SER A 188 2.43 1.29 0.45
CA SER A 188 3.72 0.71 0.80
C SER A 188 3.56 -0.78 1.15
N CYS A 189 4.40 -1.65 0.61
CA CYS A 189 4.34 -3.09 0.85
C CYS A 189 5.59 -3.52 1.60
N LYS A 190 5.44 -4.11 2.79
CA LYS A 190 6.57 -4.59 3.60
C LYS A 190 6.35 -6.05 3.97
N TRP A 191 7.12 -6.95 3.36
CA TRP A 191 6.99 -8.39 3.66
C TRP A 191 7.22 -8.71 5.14
N THR A 192 8.25 -8.11 5.73
CA THR A 192 8.54 -8.17 7.17
C THR A 192 8.97 -6.79 7.65
N ILE A 193 8.78 -6.48 8.93
CA ILE A 193 9.15 -5.21 9.51
C ILE A 193 10.46 -5.35 10.29
N ARG A 194 11.39 -4.42 10.02
CA ARG A 194 12.56 -4.18 10.87
C ARG A 194 12.52 -2.72 11.31
N SER A 195 12.94 -2.42 12.54
CA SER A 195 12.80 -1.10 13.16
C SER A 195 13.48 0.03 12.38
N ASP A 196 14.53 -0.28 11.62
CA ASP A 196 15.25 0.65 10.73
C ASP A 196 14.48 0.92 9.43
N ARG A 197 13.78 -0.07 8.88
CA ARG A 197 13.15 -0.02 7.54
C ARG A 197 11.68 0.39 7.56
N SER A 198 11.00 0.33 8.70
CA SER A 198 9.61 0.81 8.83
C SER A 198 9.50 2.33 8.84
N GLN A 199 10.55 3.05 9.26
CA GLN A 199 10.56 4.51 9.26
C GLN A 199 10.47 5.10 7.86
N ASN A 200 10.95 4.38 6.83
CA ASN A 200 10.86 4.84 5.44
C ASN A 200 9.41 5.06 5.01
N ALA A 201 8.48 4.16 5.38
CA ALA A 201 7.08 4.31 5.02
C ALA A 201 6.44 5.55 5.67
N ARG A 202 6.85 5.92 6.90
CA ARG A 202 6.41 7.15 7.56
C ARG A 202 6.97 8.39 6.87
N ALA A 203 8.27 8.39 6.56
CA ALA A 203 8.91 9.49 5.87
C ALA A 203 8.30 9.72 4.48
N GLU A 204 8.05 8.64 3.73
CA GLU A 204 7.36 8.69 2.43
C GLU A 204 5.95 9.27 2.58
N ALA A 205 5.16 8.82 3.55
CA ALA A 205 3.82 9.35 3.77
C ALA A 205 3.84 10.84 4.19
N LEU A 206 4.75 11.23 5.08
CA LEU A 206 4.97 12.62 5.47
C LEU A 206 5.35 13.50 4.29
N ASN A 207 6.22 13.01 3.40
CA ASN A 207 6.61 13.75 2.21
C ASN A 207 5.46 13.87 1.20
N LEU A 208 4.58 12.86 1.07
CA LEU A 208 3.33 12.97 0.30
C LEU A 208 2.43 14.07 0.85
N MET A 209 2.27 14.12 2.18
CA MET A 209 1.44 15.14 2.82
C MET A 209 2.02 16.54 2.67
N ARG A 210 3.33 16.71 2.93
CA ARG A 210 3.99 18.03 2.94
C ARG A 210 4.06 18.65 1.55
N ASN A 211 4.28 17.85 0.52
CA ASN A 211 4.53 18.35 -0.84
C ASN A 211 3.29 18.34 -1.73
N ARG A 212 2.09 18.02 -1.23
CA ARG A 212 0.91 18.00 -2.11
C ARG A 212 0.45 19.41 -2.47
N LYS A 213 -0.05 19.57 -3.70
CA LYS A 213 -0.98 20.64 -4.08
C LYS A 213 -2.34 20.01 -4.40
N GLY A 214 -3.27 20.04 -3.44
CA GLY A 214 -4.58 19.40 -3.58
C GLY A 214 -4.91 18.44 -2.43
N ARG A 215 -5.84 17.51 -2.68
CA ARG A 215 -6.23 16.49 -1.69
C ARG A 215 -5.08 15.51 -1.48
N VAL A 216 -4.85 15.14 -0.22
CA VAL A 216 -3.86 14.12 0.14
C VAL A 216 -4.31 12.76 -0.43
N PRO A 217 -3.44 12.03 -1.14
CA PRO A 217 -3.70 10.63 -1.48
C PRO A 217 -3.79 9.78 -0.21
N HIS A 218 -4.46 8.64 -0.29
CA HIS A 218 -4.36 7.63 0.76
C HIS A 218 -2.90 7.21 0.95
N ALA A 219 -2.44 7.14 2.21
CA ALA A 219 -1.10 6.69 2.55
C ALA A 219 -1.20 5.48 3.47
N VAL A 220 -1.06 4.28 2.91
CA VAL A 220 -1.33 3.01 3.60
C VAL A 220 -0.16 2.06 3.50
N LEU A 221 -0.13 1.06 4.39
CA LEU A 221 0.89 0.02 4.39
C LEU A 221 0.28 -1.38 4.47
N ILE A 222 0.75 -2.30 3.64
CA ILE A 222 0.42 -3.72 3.70
C ILE A 222 1.62 -4.49 4.26
N THR A 223 1.40 -5.41 5.21
CA THR A 223 2.48 -6.19 5.83
C THR A 223 2.12 -7.66 6.10
N ALA A 224 3.14 -8.52 6.09
CA ALA A 224 3.08 -9.91 6.56
C ALA A 224 3.91 -10.14 7.83
N GLU A 225 4.30 -9.07 8.53
CA GLU A 225 4.98 -9.15 9.83
C GLU A 225 4.13 -9.88 10.87
N PRO A 226 4.62 -10.98 11.48
CA PRO A 226 3.86 -11.75 12.46
C PRO A 226 3.87 -11.16 13.88
N LEU A 227 4.88 -10.37 14.28
CA LEU A 227 4.96 -9.88 15.67
C LEU A 227 4.10 -8.63 15.90
N PRO A 228 3.15 -8.65 16.86
CA PRO A 228 2.35 -7.46 17.21
C PRO A 228 3.19 -6.23 17.54
N SER A 229 4.32 -6.40 18.24
CA SER A 229 5.23 -5.29 18.58
C SER A 229 5.86 -4.61 17.37
N ARG A 230 6.16 -5.37 16.31
CA ARG A 230 6.71 -4.81 15.08
C ARG A 230 5.65 -4.17 14.22
N ILE A 231 4.44 -4.74 14.16
CA ILE A 231 3.28 -4.08 13.53
C ILE A 231 2.98 -2.77 14.26
N ALA A 232 2.98 -2.77 15.59
CA ALA A 232 2.75 -1.60 16.41
C ALA A 232 3.76 -0.47 16.15
N SER A 233 5.03 -0.82 15.89
CA SER A 233 6.08 0.15 15.58
C SER A 233 5.79 1.03 14.36
N ILE A 234 4.88 0.58 13.47
CA ILE A 234 4.46 1.34 12.29
C ILE A 234 3.00 1.79 12.38
N ALA A 235 2.09 0.95 12.92
CA ALA A 235 0.66 1.21 13.00
C ALA A 235 0.27 2.21 14.10
N LEU A 236 0.94 2.17 15.25
CA LEU A 236 0.67 3.08 16.36
C LEU A 236 1.29 4.46 16.11
N GLY A 237 0.55 5.50 16.50
CA GLY A 237 0.82 6.88 16.12
C GLY A 237 -0.27 7.41 15.18
N THR A 238 -0.37 8.73 15.12
CA THR A 238 -1.38 9.43 14.33
C THR A 238 -0.69 10.44 13.42
N GLY A 239 -1.20 10.56 12.19
CA GLY A 239 -0.80 11.61 11.26
C GLY A 239 0.07 11.16 10.09
N ASP A 240 0.80 10.03 10.19
CA ASP A 240 1.69 9.59 9.10
C ASP A 240 0.97 8.66 8.11
N LEU A 241 0.48 7.51 8.59
CA LEU A 241 -0.24 6.53 7.77
C LEU A 241 -1.72 6.55 8.12
N ASP A 242 -2.57 6.42 7.10
CA ASP A 242 -4.01 6.30 7.26
C ASP A 242 -4.36 5.01 8.03
N CYS A 243 -3.79 3.88 7.61
CA CYS A 243 -3.99 2.57 8.24
C CYS A 243 -2.93 1.56 7.79
N VAL A 244 -2.70 0.53 8.60
CA VAL A 244 -1.92 -0.66 8.24
C VAL A 244 -2.88 -1.81 7.96
N TYR A 245 -2.59 -2.60 6.92
CA TYR A 245 -3.37 -3.76 6.52
C TYR A 245 -2.49 -5.00 6.66
N HIS A 246 -2.91 -5.96 7.48
CA HIS A 246 -2.23 -7.24 7.60
C HIS A 246 -2.70 -8.17 6.48
N PHE A 247 -1.77 -8.93 5.90
CA PHE A 247 -2.07 -9.84 4.79
C PHE A 247 -3.06 -10.96 5.18
N ALA A 248 -3.09 -11.34 6.46
CA ALA A 248 -3.87 -12.43 7.02
C ALA A 248 -4.31 -12.07 8.46
N LEU A 249 -5.08 -10.99 8.64
CA LEU A 249 -5.36 -10.46 9.99
C LEU A 249 -6.16 -11.45 10.84
N TYR A 250 -7.12 -12.13 10.24
CA TYR A 250 -7.95 -13.09 10.96
C TYR A 250 -7.10 -14.24 11.51
N GLU A 251 -6.18 -14.77 10.70
CA GLU A 251 -5.27 -15.84 11.07
C GLU A 251 -4.23 -15.37 12.11
N LEU A 252 -3.75 -14.13 11.96
CA LEU A 252 -2.86 -13.51 12.95
C LEU A 252 -3.51 -13.40 14.33
N ARG A 253 -4.79 -13.04 14.40
CA ARG A 253 -5.50 -12.93 15.69
C ARG A 253 -5.55 -14.27 16.42
N GLU A 254 -5.93 -15.34 15.73
CA GLU A 254 -5.96 -16.68 16.30
C GLU A 254 -4.56 -17.13 16.74
N ALA A 255 -3.54 -16.88 15.92
CA ALA A 255 -2.16 -17.26 16.24
C ALA A 255 -1.59 -16.49 17.44
N VAL A 256 -1.89 -15.19 17.56
CA VAL A 256 -1.48 -14.37 18.71
C VAL A 256 -2.25 -14.76 19.97
N HIS A 257 -3.53 -15.12 19.88
CA HIS A 257 -4.26 -15.68 21.02
C HIS A 257 -3.69 -17.02 21.50
N THR A 258 -3.19 -17.85 20.58
CA THR A 258 -2.65 -19.18 20.90
C THR A 258 -1.23 -19.12 21.47
N HIS A 259 -0.37 -18.26 20.90
CA HIS A 259 1.06 -18.26 21.19
C HIS A 259 1.55 -17.00 21.93
N GLY A 260 0.82 -15.90 21.84
CA GLY A 260 1.16 -14.62 22.46
C GLY A 260 0.94 -14.60 23.97
N ASN A 261 1.67 -13.71 24.64
CA ASN A 261 1.34 -13.31 26.02
C ASN A 261 0.19 -12.29 26.03
N GLU A 262 -0.34 -12.00 27.22
CA GLU A 262 -1.42 -11.00 27.40
C GLU A 262 -1.08 -9.66 26.75
N ASP A 263 0.16 -9.16 26.91
CA ASP A 263 0.61 -7.92 26.28
C ASP A 263 0.51 -7.94 24.74
N SER A 264 0.85 -9.07 24.11
CA SER A 264 0.81 -9.21 22.64
C SER A 264 -0.63 -9.21 22.13
N VAL A 265 -1.54 -9.87 22.87
CA VAL A 265 -2.97 -9.91 22.58
C VAL A 265 -3.60 -8.53 22.75
N GLU A 266 -3.32 -7.85 23.86
CA GLU A 266 -3.81 -6.51 24.15
C GLU A 266 -3.30 -5.50 23.11
N MET A 267 -2.02 -5.59 22.74
CA MET A 267 -1.42 -4.72 21.73
C MET A 267 -2.08 -4.91 20.35
N LEU A 268 -2.30 -6.15 19.92
CA LEU A 268 -2.99 -6.45 18.68
C LEU A 268 -4.42 -5.90 18.69
N THR A 269 -5.15 -6.17 19.77
CA THR A 269 -6.54 -5.71 19.98
C THR A 269 -6.63 -4.18 19.92
N THR A 270 -5.72 -3.49 20.63
CA THR A 270 -5.63 -2.03 20.64
C THR A 270 -5.43 -1.46 19.23
N MET A 271 -4.58 -2.10 18.41
CA MET A 271 -4.38 -1.66 17.02
C MET A 271 -5.64 -1.84 16.16
N VAL A 272 -6.35 -2.96 16.32
CA VAL A 272 -7.57 -3.27 15.55
C VAL A 272 -8.72 -2.35 15.96
N ASP A 273 -9.02 -2.28 17.26
CA ASP A 273 -10.11 -1.45 17.80
C ASP A 273 -9.84 0.04 17.59
N GLY A 274 -8.57 0.44 17.69
CA GLY A 274 -8.10 1.79 17.37
C GLY A 274 -8.09 2.13 15.87
N LYS A 275 -8.56 1.23 14.99
CA LYS A 275 -8.61 1.40 13.52
C LYS A 275 -7.23 1.68 12.91
N ARG A 276 -6.17 1.15 13.53
CA ARG A 276 -4.77 1.27 13.08
C ARG A 276 -4.31 0.05 12.29
N LEU A 277 -4.93 -1.10 12.52
CA LEU A 277 -4.68 -2.36 11.83
C LEU A 277 -5.98 -2.96 11.31
N LYS A 278 -6.01 -3.32 10.02
CA LYS A 278 -7.15 -3.95 9.33
C LYS A 278 -6.70 -5.16 8.51
N ASP A 279 -7.63 -5.94 7.96
CA ASP A 279 -7.29 -7.03 7.03
C ASP A 279 -7.09 -6.48 5.62
N ILE A 280 -6.25 -7.12 4.81
CA ILE A 280 -6.10 -6.78 3.39
C ILE A 280 -7.44 -6.71 2.64
N SER A 281 -8.47 -7.46 3.06
CA SER A 281 -9.81 -7.39 2.49
C SER A 281 -10.54 -6.06 2.71
N ASP A 282 -10.15 -5.27 3.71
CA ASP A 282 -10.77 -3.98 4.01
C ASP A 282 -10.26 -2.87 3.08
N LEU A 283 -9.01 -2.99 2.61
CA LEU A 283 -8.33 -1.96 1.82
C LEU A 283 -9.11 -1.51 0.58
N PRO A 284 -9.68 -2.40 -0.27
CA PRO A 284 -10.42 -1.96 -1.46
C PRO A 284 -11.60 -1.03 -1.13
N LEU A 285 -12.32 -1.29 -0.03
CA LEU A 285 -13.44 -0.45 0.40
C LEU A 285 -12.96 0.85 1.05
N ASP A 286 -11.87 0.81 1.81
CA ASP A 286 -11.27 2.01 2.38
C ASP A 286 -10.71 2.95 1.29
N LEU A 287 -10.31 2.42 0.13
CA LEU A 287 -9.94 3.20 -1.05
C LEU A 287 -11.15 3.76 -1.82
N ALA A 288 -12.38 3.35 -1.50
CA ALA A 288 -13.58 3.77 -2.22
C ALA A 288 -14.31 4.98 -1.57
N VAL A 289 -13.77 5.54 -0.48
CA VAL A 289 -14.36 6.66 0.29
C VAL A 289 -14.32 8.02 -0.39
#